data_AF-A0A3R7AR46-F1
#
_entry.id   AF-A0A3R7AR46-F1
#
_cell.length_a   1.000
_cell.length_b   1.000
_cell.length_c   1.000
_cell.angle_alpha   90.00
_cell.angle_beta   90.00
_cell.angle_gamma   90.00
#
_symmetry.space_group_name_H-M   'P 1'
#
loop_
_entity.id
_entity.type
_entity.pdbx_description
1 polymer ?
#
loop_
_entity_poly.entity_id
_entity_poly.type
_entity_poly.pdbx_seq_one_letter_code
_entity_poly.pdbx_strand_id
1 'polypeptide(L)'
;MIDEMGEVNLDEFFCPNKACSDYGKRGRGNIVLKERYGKQNTALLRCKTCNKTFSENRGTPFFGLHTPKETVLRALAMLVEKGSI
;
A
#
# COMPACT_ATOMS: atom_id res chain seq x y z
N MET A 1 -22.81 9.26 3.69
CA MET A 1 -21.59 8.93 4.46
C MET A 1 -20.44 8.88 3.46
N ILE A 2 -19.87 10.03 3.14
CA ILE A 2 -18.71 10.11 2.25
C ILE A 2 -17.77 11.04 3.00
N ASP A 3 -16.92 10.45 3.85
CA ASP A 3 -15.88 11.23 4.51
C ASP A 3 -14.84 11.56 3.45
N GLU A 4 -14.79 12.85 3.14
CA GLU A 4 -13.82 13.50 2.30
C GLU A 4 -12.42 13.28 2.90
N MET A 5 -11.43 12.99 2.04
CA MET A 5 -10.00 12.77 2.37
C MET A 5 -9.69 11.36 2.90
N GLY A 6 -9.62 10.40 1.96
CA GLY A 6 -9.24 9.00 2.20
C GLY A 6 -8.05 8.84 3.15
N GLU A 7 -8.35 8.58 4.42
CA GLU A 7 -7.37 8.38 5.48
C GLU A 7 -6.68 7.04 5.24
N VAL A 8 -5.35 7.07 5.07
CA VAL A 8 -4.56 5.85 4.85
C VAL A 8 -4.29 5.25 6.23
N ASN A 9 -4.81 4.05 6.49
CA ASN A 9 -4.56 3.35 7.75
C ASN A 9 -3.08 2.92 7.82
N LEU A 10 -2.26 3.74 8.49
CA LEU A 10 -0.82 3.54 8.59
C LEU A 10 -0.42 2.24 9.31
N ASP A 11 -1.34 1.67 10.10
CA ASP A 11 -1.09 0.46 10.88
C ASP A 11 -1.00 -0.80 10.01
N GLU A 12 -1.59 -0.76 8.81
CA GLU A 12 -1.52 -1.84 7.82
C GLU A 12 -0.15 -1.94 7.14
N PHE A 13 0.68 -0.90 7.24
CA PHE A 13 1.98 -0.81 6.60
C PHE A 13 3.11 -1.27 7.50
N PHE A 14 4.16 -1.81 6.87
CA PHE A 14 5.40 -2.18 7.54
C PHE A 14 6.59 -1.59 6.78
N CYS A 15 7.74 -1.47 7.45
CA CYS A 15 8.94 -1.00 6.80
C CYS A 15 9.45 -2.07 5.81
N PRO A 16 9.60 -1.78 4.50
CA PRO A 16 10.10 -2.76 3.53
C PRO A 16 11.64 -2.87 3.54
N ASN A 17 12.33 -2.04 4.32
CA ASN A 17 13.78 -2.05 4.40
C ASN A 17 14.26 -3.23 5.25
N LYS A 18 14.86 -4.26 4.64
CA LYS A 18 15.39 -5.45 5.33
C LYS A 18 16.46 -5.13 6.38
N ALA A 19 17.16 -4.00 6.23
CA ALA A 19 18.15 -3.54 7.22
C ALA A 19 17.52 -2.76 8.39
N CYS A 20 16.20 -2.55 8.40
CA CYS A 20 15.50 -1.88 9.49
C CYS A 20 15.19 -2.86 10.63
N SER A 21 15.37 -2.42 11.88
CA SER A 21 14.98 -3.20 13.07
C SER A 21 13.46 -3.46 13.15
N ASP A 22 12.67 -2.63 12.48
CA ASP A 22 11.22 -2.77 12.34
C ASP A 22 10.79 -3.34 10.97
N TYR A 23 11.70 -4.02 10.26
CA TYR A 23 11.36 -4.73 9.03
C TYR A 23 10.23 -5.74 9.26
N GLY A 24 9.20 -5.70 8.41
CA GLY A 24 8.08 -6.64 8.44
C GLY A 24 7.12 -6.50 9.64
N LYS A 25 7.37 -5.56 10.56
CA LYS A 25 6.52 -5.35 11.74
C LYS A 25 5.47 -4.27 11.44
N ARG A 26 4.19 -4.62 11.67
CA ARG A 26 3.03 -3.72 11.58
C ARG A 26 2.67 -3.15 12.95
N GLY A 27 1.87 -2.09 12.98
CA GLY A 27 1.35 -1.50 14.22
C GLY A 27 2.40 -0.96 15.21
N ARG A 28 3.58 -0.60 14.71
CA ARG A 28 4.66 -0.03 15.55
C ARG A 28 4.57 1.49 15.68
N GLY A 29 3.61 2.14 15.00
CA GLY A 29 3.53 3.60 14.92
C GLY A 29 4.79 4.27 14.33
N ASN A 30 5.66 3.48 13.68
CA ASN A 30 6.90 3.93 13.08
C ASN A 30 6.70 4.42 11.64
N ILE A 31 5.58 4.08 11.01
CA ILE A 31 5.22 4.55 9.67
C ILE A 31 4.40 5.83 9.79
N VAL A 32 4.75 6.84 9.00
CA VAL A 32 4.03 8.13 8.93
C VAL A 32 3.78 8.52 7.48
N LEU A 33 2.69 9.24 7.23
CA LEU A 33 2.47 9.89 5.94
C LEU A 33 3.47 11.06 5.81
N LYS A 34 4.29 11.03 4.76
CA LYS A 34 5.21 12.13 4.45
C LYS A 34 4.53 13.16 3.55
N GLU A 35 3.95 12.70 2.44
CA GLU A 35 3.28 13.53 1.45
C GLU A 35 2.40 12.65 0.55
N ARG A 36 1.50 13.25 -0.23
CA ARG A 36 0.79 12.58 -1.32
C ARG A 36 1.29 13.11 -2.66
N TYR A 37 1.52 12.23 -3.63
CA TYR A 37 2.07 12.60 -4.94
C TYR A 37 1.33 11.93 -6.10
N GLY A 38 1.48 12.54 -7.29
CA GLY A 38 0.90 12.05 -8.54
C GLY A 38 -0.59 12.34 -8.71
N LYS A 39 -1.12 12.10 -9.91
CA LYS A 39 -2.53 12.35 -10.27
C LYS A 39 -3.53 11.55 -9.43
N GLN A 40 -3.08 10.46 -8.81
CA GLN A 40 -3.91 9.55 -8.00
C GLN A 40 -3.80 9.80 -6.49
N ASN A 41 -3.14 10.89 -6.05
CA ASN A 41 -2.98 11.20 -4.62
C ASN A 41 -2.33 10.08 -3.78
N THR A 42 -1.38 9.36 -4.38
CA THR A 42 -0.67 8.24 -3.76
C THR A 42 0.14 8.71 -2.56
N ALA A 43 -0.09 8.11 -1.41
CA ALA A 43 0.66 8.35 -0.18
C ALA A 43 2.10 7.87 -0.30
N LEU A 44 3.02 8.80 -0.05
CA LEU A 44 4.42 8.53 0.26
C LEU A 44 4.55 8.39 1.77
N LEU A 45 4.84 7.17 2.22
CA LEU A 45 5.05 6.83 3.61
C LEU A 45 6.53 6.93 3.97
N ARG A 46 6.82 7.22 5.23
CA ARG A 46 8.18 7.26 5.80
C ARG A 46 8.24 6.40 7.06
N CYS A 47 9.27 5.56 7.15
CA CYS A 47 9.61 4.90 8.40
C CYS A 47 10.46 5.85 9.25
N LYS A 48 10.01 6.18 10.47
CA LYS A 48 10.74 6.98 11.45
C LYS A 48 12.00 6.27 11.98
N THR A 49 11.99 4.94 12.01
CA THR A 49 13.11 4.13 12.52
C THR A 49 14.34 4.22 11.62
N CYS A 50 14.18 4.04 10.30
CA CYS A 50 15.29 4.01 9.36
C CYS A 50 15.31 5.20 8.38
N ASN A 51 14.40 6.17 8.53
CA ASN A 51 14.22 7.34 7.68
C ASN A 51 13.98 7.06 6.17
N LYS A 52 13.72 5.81 5.79
CA LYS A 52 13.45 5.44 4.39
C LYS A 52 11.99 5.70 4.05
N THR A 53 11.75 6.15 2.83
CA THR A 53 10.41 6.40 2.28
C THR A 53 9.99 5.30 1.32
N PHE A 54 8.69 5.06 1.24
CA PHE A 54 8.09 4.08 0.34
C PHE A 54 6.64 4.48 0.00
N SER A 55 6.16 4.08 -1.18
CA SER A 55 4.77 4.32 -1.58
C SER A 55 3.81 3.38 -0.84
N GLU A 56 2.59 3.83 -0.57
CA GLU A 56 1.51 2.95 -0.06
C GLU A 56 1.25 1.74 -0.96
N ASN A 57 1.49 1.86 -2.27
CA ASN A 57 1.28 0.74 -3.17
C ASN A 57 2.36 -0.36 -3.02
N ARG A 58 3.48 -0.07 -2.34
CA ARG A 58 4.66 -0.96 -2.30
C ARG A 58 4.36 -2.25 -1.55
N GLY A 59 4.42 -3.38 -2.25
CA GLY A 59 4.16 -4.71 -1.70
C GLY A 59 2.72 -5.21 -1.86
N THR A 60 1.86 -4.43 -2.51
CA THR A 60 0.57 -4.92 -3.01
C THR A 60 0.75 -5.44 -4.44
N PRO A 61 -0.11 -6.37 -4.92
CA PRO A 61 -0.11 -6.76 -6.33
C PRO A 61 -0.40 -5.58 -7.28
N PHE A 62 -0.86 -4.44 -6.75
CA PHE A 62 -1.06 -3.18 -7.48
C PHE A 62 0.23 -2.35 -7.65
N PHE A 63 1.35 -2.75 -7.04
CA PHE A 63 2.63 -2.07 -7.23
C PHE A 63 3.15 -2.26 -8.65
N GLY A 64 3.14 -1.19 -9.45
CA GLY A 64 3.68 -1.20 -10.81
C GLY A 64 2.69 -1.58 -11.90
N LEU A 65 1.41 -1.81 -11.57
CA LEU A 65 0.37 -1.99 -12.58
C LEU A 65 -0.02 -0.63 -13.17
N HIS A 66 0.28 -0.42 -14.46
CA HIS A 66 -0.31 0.64 -15.29
C HIS A 66 -1.81 0.40 -15.56
N THR A 67 -2.34 -0.74 -15.11
CA THR A 67 -3.73 -1.15 -15.29
C THR A 67 -4.55 -0.68 -14.09
N PRO A 68 -5.71 -0.02 -14.30
CA PRO A 68 -6.56 0.42 -13.21
C PRO A 68 -6.99 -0.74 -12.30
N LYS A 69 -7.03 -0.48 -10.98
CA LYS A 69 -7.35 -1.45 -9.91
C LYS A 69 -8.60 -2.28 -10.19
N GLU A 70 -9.63 -1.65 -10.74
CA GLU A 70 -10.90 -2.25 -11.14
C GLU A 70 -10.71 -3.41 -12.13
N THR A 71 -9.86 -3.25 -13.14
CA THR A 71 -9.62 -4.27 -14.17
C THR A 71 -8.93 -5.50 -13.60
N VAL A 72 -7.99 -5.30 -12.67
CA VAL A 72 -7.23 -6.39 -12.01
C VAL A 72 -8.16 -7.20 -11.10
N LEU A 73 -9.01 -6.53 -10.33
CA LEU A 73 -9.99 -7.18 -9.47
C LEU A 73 -11.02 -7.98 -10.28
N ARG A 74 -11.48 -7.45 -11.42
CA ARG A 74 -12.38 -8.18 -12.34
C ARG A 74 -11.72 -9.43 -12.90
N ALA A 75 -10.45 -9.36 -13.31
CA ALA A 75 -9.72 -10.52 -13.81
C ALA A 75 -9.56 -11.61 -12.74
N LEU A 76 -9.24 -11.23 -11.50
CA LEU A 76 -9.16 -12.18 -10.37
C LEU A 76 -10.52 -12.79 -10.02
N ALA A 77 -11.60 -12.00 -10.04
CA ALA A 77 -12.95 -12.50 -9.82
C ALA A 77 -13.37 -13.54 -10.88
N MET A 78 -13.05 -13.28 -12.16
CA MET A 78 -13.35 -14.23 -13.25
C MET A 78 -12.59 -15.56 -13.14
N LEU A 79 -11.38 -15.57 -12.55
CA LEU A 79 -10.61 -16.79 -12.31
C LEU A 79 -11.23 -17.65 -11.19
N VAL A 80 -11.79 -17.02 -10.15
CA VAL A 80 -12.44 -17.72 -9.03
C VAL A 80 -13.76 -18.36 -9.46
N GLU A 81 -14.55 -17.70 -10.31
CA GLU A 81 -15.86 -18.24 -10.73
C GLU A 81 -15.78 -19.38 -11.75
N LYS A 82 -14.64 -19.57 -12.42
CA LYS A 82 -14.45 -20.67 -13.41
C LYS A 82 -13.38 -21.68 -13.01
N GLY A 83 -12.65 -21.45 -11.91
CA GLY A 83 -11.64 -22.35 -11.37
C GLY A 83 -12.23 -23.44 -10.48
N SER A 84 -12.95 -24.39 -11.07
CA SER A 84 -13.06 -25.73 -10.47
C SER A 84 -11.71 -26.43 -10.68
N ILE A 85 -11.02 -26.76 -9.58
CA ILE A 85 -9.96 -27.78 -9.56
C ILE A 85 -10.50 -28.97 -8.75
#